data_AF-A0A8D8V638-F1
#
_entry.id   AF-A0A8D8V638-F1
#
_cell.length_a   1.000
_cell.length_b   1.000
_cell.length_c   1.000
_cell.angle_alpha   90.00
_cell.angle_beta   90.00
_cell.angle_gamma   90.00
#
_symmetry.space_group_name_H-M   'P 1'
#
loop_
_entity.id
_entity.type
_entity.pdbx_description
1 polymer ?
#
loop_
_entity_poly.entity_id
_entity_poly.type
_entity_poly.pdbx_seq_one_letter_code
_entity_poly.pdbx_strand_id
1 'polypeptide(L)'
;MAGLFNLTLSLLYFLNYAPDDPTGKPEPPLPEEFDFVIIGAGTSGSILASRLAEVSSWKILLVEAGGDPLNISYFPEQRGKLYQSSMDWNFVTGNVRTF
;
A
#
# COMPACT_ATOMS: atom_id res chain seq x y z
N MET A 1 18.06 -0.75 37.21
CA MET A 1 18.45 -1.24 35.87
C MET A 1 17.24 -1.56 34.96
N ALA A 2 16.05 -1.91 35.48
CA ALA A 2 14.87 -2.21 34.67
C ALA A 2 14.20 -1.00 33.97
N GLY A 3 14.36 0.22 34.50
CA GLY A 3 13.72 1.42 33.94
C GLY A 3 14.23 1.83 32.56
N LEU A 4 15.53 1.64 32.29
CA LEU A 4 16.12 1.96 30.99
C LEU A 4 15.66 0.98 29.90
N PHE A 5 15.50 -0.30 30.25
CA PHE A 5 15.06 -1.36 29.33
C PHE A 5 13.62 -1.13 28.83
N ASN A 6 12.72 -0.73 29.73
CA ASN A 6 11.34 -0.43 29.36
C ASN A 6 11.23 0.85 28.51
N LEU A 7 12.08 1.85 28.77
CA LEU A 7 12.16 3.06 27.93
C LEU A 7 12.69 2.74 26.52
N THR A 8 13.69 1.86 26.40
CA THR A 8 14.20 1.43 25.09
C THR A 8 13.16 0.62 24.31
N LEU A 9 12.39 -0.25 24.97
CA LEU A 9 11.30 -0.99 24.34
C LEU A 9 10.15 -0.08 23.90
N SER A 10 9.73 0.87 24.74
CA SER A 10 8.71 1.86 24.35
C SER A 10 9.18 2.78 23.22
N LEU A 11 10.46 3.13 23.19
CA LEU A 11 11.04 3.92 22.10
C LEU A 11 11.09 3.10 20.80
N LEU A 12 11.54 1.84 20.85
CA LEU A 12 11.49 0.94 19.68
C LEU A 12 10.07 0.73 19.18
N TYR A 13 9.09 0.59 20.09
CA TYR A 13 7.67 0.50 19.76
C TYR A 13 7.17 1.75 19.05
N PHE A 14 7.50 2.93 19.57
CA PHE A 14 7.12 4.21 18.98
C PHE A 14 7.82 4.47 17.64
N LEU A 15 9.09 4.07 17.50
CA LEU A 15 9.82 4.19 16.24
C LEU A 15 9.33 3.22 15.16
N ASN A 16 8.73 2.10 15.55
CA ASN A 16 8.09 1.14 14.64
C ASN A 16 6.58 1.41 14.46
N TYR A 17 6.05 2.50 14.99
CA TYR A 17 4.63 2.87 14.86
C TYR A 17 4.36 3.36 13.44
N ALA A 18 3.62 2.56 12.65
CA ALA A 18 3.07 3.00 11.39
C ALA A 18 1.84 3.88 11.68
N PRO A 19 1.85 5.18 11.36
CA PRO A 19 0.76 6.10 11.70
C PRO A 19 -0.58 5.76 11.03
N ASP A 20 -0.56 4.90 10.02
CA ASP A 20 -1.71 4.58 9.16
C ASP A 20 -2.37 3.23 9.53
N ASP A 21 -1.87 2.49 10.54
CA ASP A 21 -2.53 1.27 11.03
C ASP A 21 -3.61 1.60 12.08
N PRO A 22 -4.92 1.45 11.77
CA PRO A 22 -6.00 1.70 12.71
C PRO A 22 -6.03 0.70 13.89
N THR A 23 -5.27 -0.40 13.82
CA THR A 23 -5.22 -1.41 14.89
C THR A 23 -4.19 -1.11 15.96
N GLY A 24 -3.26 -0.17 15.71
CA GLY A 24 -2.21 0.26 16.64
C GLY A 24 -1.27 -0.87 17.06
N LYS A 25 -1.27 -1.97 16.31
CA LYS A 25 -0.42 -3.14 16.58
C LYS A 25 0.84 -3.02 15.74
N PRO A 26 2.01 -3.35 16.28
CA PRO A 26 3.19 -3.47 15.44
C PRO A 26 2.90 -4.51 14.37
N GLU A 27 3.07 -4.13 13.10
CA GLU A 27 2.96 -5.10 12.02
C GLU A 27 3.96 -6.24 12.29
N PRO A 28 3.53 -7.50 12.16
CA PRO A 28 4.47 -8.60 12.27
C PRO A 28 5.58 -8.41 11.22
N PRO A 29 6.83 -8.80 11.52
CA PRO A 29 7.88 -8.74 10.53
C PRO A 29 7.46 -9.51 9.28
N LEU A 30 7.71 -8.91 8.11
CA LEU A 30 7.39 -9.55 6.84
C LEU A 30 8.13 -10.90 6.73
N PRO A 31 7.50 -11.92 6.14
CA PRO A 31 8.18 -13.15 5.80
C PRO A 31 9.39 -12.88 4.87
N GLU A 32 10.43 -13.71 4.97
CA GLU A 32 11.58 -13.62 4.05
C GLU A 32 11.23 -14.02 2.61
N GLU A 33 10.19 -14.85 2.44
CA GLU A 33 9.76 -15.39 1.14
C GLU A 33 8.24 -15.36 1.00
N PHE A 34 7.77 -15.19 -0.24
CA PHE A 34 6.36 -15.19 -0.62
C PHE A 34 6.13 -16.18 -1.77
N ASP A 35 4.98 -16.84 -1.79
CA ASP A 35 4.58 -17.73 -2.89
C ASP A 35 4.21 -16.92 -4.14
N PHE A 36 3.64 -15.73 -3.93
CA PHE A 36 3.27 -14.82 -5.00
C PHE A 36 3.62 -13.38 -4.63
N VAL A 37 4.18 -12.66 -5.60
CA VAL A 37 4.38 -11.21 -5.53
C VAL A 37 3.56 -10.56 -6.64
N ILE A 38 2.61 -9.71 -6.26
CA ILE A 38 1.72 -9.01 -7.17
C ILE A 38 2.13 -7.53 -7.17
N ILE A 39 2.46 -7.01 -8.35
CA ILE A 39 2.86 -5.62 -8.54
C ILE A 39 1.67 -4.84 -9.11
N GLY A 40 1.14 -3.92 -8.33
CA GLY A 40 -0.02 -3.08 -8.61
C GLY A 40 -1.30 -3.60 -7.97
N ALA A 41 -1.85 -2.86 -7.01
CA ALA A 41 -3.17 -3.04 -6.38
C ALA A 41 -4.32 -2.40 -7.18
N GLY A 42 -4.15 -2.28 -8.51
CA GLY A 42 -5.24 -1.88 -9.41
C GLY A 42 -6.37 -2.92 -9.47
N THR A 43 -7.33 -2.71 -10.39
CA THR A 43 -8.54 -3.54 -10.48
C THR A 43 -8.26 -5.05 -10.56
N SER A 44 -7.27 -5.47 -11.34
CA SER A 44 -6.92 -6.89 -11.47
C SER A 44 -6.08 -7.40 -10.30
N GLY A 45 -5.06 -6.65 -9.89
CA GLY A 45 -4.12 -7.07 -8.85
C GLY A 45 -4.78 -7.22 -7.48
N SER A 46 -5.69 -6.31 -7.10
CA SER A 46 -6.45 -6.42 -5.86
C SER A 46 -7.36 -7.65 -5.83
N ILE A 47 -8.03 -7.97 -6.94
CA ILE A 47 -8.88 -9.17 -7.04
C ILE A 47 -8.02 -10.44 -6.97
N LEU A 48 -6.92 -10.48 -7.72
CA LEU A 48 -6.02 -11.62 -7.72
C LEU A 48 -5.43 -11.89 -6.34
N ALA A 49 -4.93 -10.84 -5.67
CA ALA A 49 -4.39 -10.92 -4.31
C ALA A 49 -5.44 -11.47 -3.34
N SER A 50 -6.66 -10.94 -3.38
CA SER A 50 -7.77 -11.39 -2.53
C SER A 50 -8.11 -12.86 -2.75
N ARG A 51 -8.11 -13.36 -3.99
CA ARG A 51 -8.42 -14.77 -4.29
C ARG A 51 -7.32 -15.72 -3.88
N LEU A 52 -6.05 -15.36 -4.11
CA LEU A 52 -4.93 -16.19 -3.68
C LEU A 52 -4.85 -16.25 -2.15
N ALA A 53 -5.16 -15.15 -1.45
CA ALA A 53 -5.17 -15.08 0.00
C ALA A 53 -6.28 -15.93 0.67
N GLU A 54 -7.28 -16.42 -0.07
CA GLU A 54 -8.27 -17.38 0.45
C GLU A 54 -7.61 -18.72 0.85
N VAL A 55 -6.46 -19.04 0.26
CA VAL A 55 -5.67 -20.23 0.61
C VAL A 55 -4.66 -19.86 1.70
N SER A 56 -4.97 -20.24 2.94
CA SER A 56 -4.21 -19.84 4.14
C SER A 56 -2.75 -20.31 4.17
N SER A 57 -2.36 -21.30 3.35
CA SER A 57 -0.97 -21.75 3.25
C SER A 57 -0.11 -20.87 2.35
N TRP A 58 -0.69 -20.00 1.53
CA TRP A 58 0.08 -19.12 0.64
C TRP A 58 0.37 -17.77 1.29
N LYS A 59 1.61 -17.33 1.16
CA LYS A 59 2.06 -15.98 1.54
C LYS A 59 2.02 -15.10 0.30
N ILE A 60 1.17 -14.08 0.32
CA ILE A 60 0.97 -13.16 -0.80
C ILE A 60 1.54 -11.80 -0.44
N LEU A 61 2.44 -11.27 -1.28
CA LEU A 61 2.89 -9.88 -1.20
C LEU A 61 2.22 -9.06 -2.30
N LEU A 62 1.51 -8.01 -1.93
CA LEU A 62 0.95 -7.02 -2.85
C LEU A 62 1.73 -5.71 -2.69
N VAL A 63 2.31 -5.21 -3.78
CA VAL A 63 3.06 -3.96 -3.80
C VAL A 63 2.31 -2.97 -4.68
N GLU A 64 1.97 -1.80 -4.16
CA GLU A 64 1.34 -0.71 -4.89
C GLU A 64 2.26 0.53 -4.86
N ALA A 65 2.33 1.24 -5.99
CA ALA A 65 3.17 2.44 -6.09
C ALA A 65 2.47 3.67 -5.48
N GLY A 66 1.14 3.71 -5.57
CA GLY A 66 0.32 4.72 -4.91
C GLY A 66 0.18 4.49 -3.41
N GLY A 67 -0.39 5.49 -2.73
CA GLY A 67 -0.83 5.39 -1.34
C GLY A 67 -2.35 5.33 -1.24
N ASP A 68 -2.86 5.70 -0.07
CA ASP A 68 -4.30 5.79 0.14
C ASP A 68 -4.97 6.80 -0.81
N PRO A 69 -6.21 6.51 -1.23
CA PRO A 69 -6.93 7.40 -2.12
C PRO A 69 -7.21 8.74 -1.44
N LEU A 70 -7.07 9.84 -2.18
CA LEU A 70 -7.50 11.16 -1.72
C LEU A 70 -9.00 11.15 -1.40
N ASN A 71 -9.41 11.84 -0.33
CA ASN A 71 -10.82 11.93 0.07
C ASN A 71 -11.78 12.42 -1.03
N ILE A 72 -11.28 13.18 -2.01
CA ILE A 72 -12.08 13.64 -3.15
C ILE A 72 -12.43 12.52 -4.14
N SER A 73 -11.77 11.36 -4.09
CA SER A 73 -12.02 10.23 -5.00
C SER A 73 -13.38 9.57 -4.78
N TYR A 74 -13.93 9.67 -3.57
CA TYR A 74 -15.23 9.13 -3.21
C TYR A 74 -16.41 9.88 -3.83
N PHE A 75 -16.15 11.04 -4.43
CA PHE A 75 -17.16 11.94 -4.98
C PHE A 75 -17.05 11.97 -6.52
N PRO A 76 -17.95 11.28 -7.27
CA PRO A 76 -17.83 11.14 -8.72
C PRO A 76 -17.76 12.48 -9.48
N GLU A 77 -18.38 13.54 -8.95
CA GLU A 77 -18.34 14.89 -9.50
C GLU A 77 -16.96 15.55 -9.41
N GLN A 78 -16.10 15.10 -8.48
CA GLN A 78 -14.75 15.62 -8.29
C GLN A 78 -13.71 14.95 -9.19
N ARG A 79 -14.10 14.01 -10.07
CA ARG A 79 -13.23 13.32 -11.04
C ARG A 79 -12.22 14.24 -11.71
N GLY A 80 -12.65 15.45 -12.11
CA GLY A 80 -11.80 16.42 -12.82
C GLY A 80 -10.56 16.83 -12.03
N LYS A 81 -10.63 16.81 -10.70
CA LYS A 81 -9.53 17.17 -9.79
C LYS A 81 -8.51 16.06 -9.59
N LEU A 82 -8.81 14.83 -10.04
CA LEU A 82 -7.88 13.71 -9.91
C LEU A 82 -6.84 13.71 -11.03
N TYR A 83 -7.17 14.27 -12.20
CA TYR A 83 -6.22 14.40 -13.31
C TYR A 83 -5.03 15.28 -12.91
N GLN A 84 -3.83 14.85 -13.29
CA GLN A 84 -2.56 15.54 -12.97
C GLN A 84 -2.26 15.69 -11.46
N SER A 85 -3.04 15.04 -10.60
CA SER A 85 -2.78 14.97 -9.16
C SER A 85 -1.78 13.86 -8.83
N SER A 86 -1.45 13.69 -7.55
CA SER A 86 -0.64 12.57 -7.07
C SER A 86 -1.28 11.19 -7.29
N MET A 87 -2.57 11.12 -7.63
CA MET A 87 -3.26 9.86 -7.96
C MET A 87 -3.21 9.50 -9.46
N ASP A 88 -2.70 10.38 -10.30
CA ASP A 88 -2.60 10.16 -11.74
C ASP A 88 -1.17 9.77 -12.12
N TRP A 89 -1.01 8.66 -12.83
CA TRP A 89 0.27 8.26 -13.41
C TRP A 89 0.82 9.30 -14.40
N ASN A 90 -0.07 10.11 -15.01
CA ASN A 90 0.26 11.23 -15.87
C ASN A 90 1.19 10.85 -17.04
N PHE A 91 1.01 9.64 -17.59
CA PHE A 91 1.75 9.20 -18.76
C PHE A 91 1.35 10.01 -20.00
N VAL A 92 2.34 10.55 -20.70
CA VAL A 92 2.15 11.26 -21.96
C VAL A 92 2.70 10.39 -23.10
N THR A 93 1.89 10.19 -24.14
CA THR A 93 2.33 9.48 -25.34
C THR A 93 3.06 10.43 -26.29
N GLY A 94 4.00 9.89 -27.08
CA GLY A 94 4.72 10.69 -28.08
C GLY A 94 3.81 11.19 -29.20
N ASN A 95 4.24 12.24 -29.90
CA ASN A 95 3.54 12.73 -31.09
C ASN A 95 3.41 11.62 -32.13
N VAL A 96 2.18 11.18 -32.41
CA VAL A 96 1.89 10.30 -33.54
C VAL A 96 2.12 11.12 -34.80
N ARG A 97 3.22 10.85 -35.50
CA ARG A 97 3.35 11.31 -36.89
C ARG A 97 2.38 10.47 -37.71
N THR A 98 1.23 11.05 -38.06
CA THR A 98 0.37 10.51 -39.11
C THR A 98 1.17 10.52 -40.41
N PHE A 99 1.30 9.35 -41.03
CA PHE A 99 1.87 9.17 -42.37
C PHE A 99 0.98 9.81 -43.43
#